data_AF-A0A142X543-F1
#
_entry.id   AF-A0A142X543-F1
#
_cell.length_a   1.000
_cell.length_b   1.000
_cell.length_c   1.000
_cell.angle_alpha   90.00
_cell.angle_beta   90.00
_cell.angle_gamma   90.00
#
_symmetry.space_group_name_H-M   'P 1'
#
loop_
_entity.id
_entity.type
_entity.pdbx_description
1 polymer ?
#
loop_
_entity_poly.entity_id
_entity_poly.type
_entity_poly.pdbx_seq_one_letter_code
_entity_poly.pdbx_strand_id
1 'polypeptide(L)'
;MESTTSPTNESRQDEFSKLVASVEQRLRHFLLSLTCNPDDAEDVLQDSYEVAWRRFDDFQEGTNFYHWVSRIAYNQARNFNRRRKRHRGLGLSDEVLASLARIHSGYSEFLEVRQQLLQQCLQKLKPIDRALLFDSYREEGPKSAIADRYGVRGDLLYKKLFRLRVRLFECVNFALGRKNPHS
;
A
#
# COMPACT_ATOMS: atom_id res chain seq x y z
N MET A 1 23.88 -38.92 -7.55
CA MET A 1 22.94 -38.20 -8.43
C MET A 1 22.51 -36.96 -7.65
N GLU A 2 23.33 -35.93 -7.71
CA GLU A 2 23.06 -34.62 -7.09
C GLU A 2 22.45 -33.73 -8.17
N SER A 3 21.18 -33.36 -7.96
CA SER A 3 20.50 -32.38 -8.80
C SER A 3 21.04 -30.99 -8.44
N THR A 4 21.88 -30.46 -9.31
CA THR A 4 22.27 -29.04 -9.34
C THR A 4 21.06 -28.18 -9.66
N THR A 5 20.43 -27.58 -8.65
CA THR A 5 19.50 -26.46 -8.83
C THR A 5 20.33 -25.17 -8.94
N SER A 6 20.22 -24.50 -10.08
CA SER A 6 21.04 -23.33 -10.43
C SER A 6 20.77 -22.10 -9.55
N PRO A 7 21.82 -21.37 -9.10
CA PRO A 7 21.72 -20.20 -8.22
C PRO A 7 20.92 -19.01 -8.79
N THR A 8 20.62 -18.99 -10.09
CA THR A 8 19.86 -17.92 -10.76
C THR A 8 18.36 -17.96 -10.45
N ASN A 9 17.79 -19.15 -10.20
CA ASN A 9 16.34 -19.28 -10.03
C ASN A 9 15.88 -18.85 -8.62
N GLU A 10 16.67 -19.15 -7.59
CA GLU A 10 16.41 -18.70 -6.21
C GLU A 10 16.48 -17.17 -6.10
N SER A 11 17.47 -16.53 -6.75
CA SER A 11 17.58 -15.07 -6.78
C SER A 11 16.39 -14.39 -7.46
N ARG A 12 15.89 -14.96 -8.57
CA ARG A 12 14.72 -14.44 -9.31
C ARG A 12 13.44 -14.56 -8.48
N GLN A 13 13.27 -15.68 -7.77
CA GLN A 13 12.12 -15.91 -6.90
C GLN A 13 12.12 -14.94 -5.73
N ASP A 14 13.26 -14.75 -5.06
CA ASP A 14 13.39 -13.82 -3.94
C ASP A 14 13.10 -12.38 -4.34
N GLU A 15 13.60 -11.94 -5.49
CA GLU A 15 13.33 -10.61 -6.01
C GLU A 15 11.84 -10.40 -6.28
N PHE A 16 11.21 -11.33 -7.01
CA PHE A 16 9.79 -11.27 -7.28
C PHE A 16 8.96 -11.27 -5.99
N SER A 17 9.29 -12.12 -5.02
CA SER A 17 8.61 -12.18 -3.73
C SER A 17 8.72 -10.85 -2.96
N LYS A 18 9.88 -10.19 -2.96
CA LYS A 18 10.05 -8.85 -2.35
C LYS A 18 9.18 -7.80 -3.04
N LEU A 19 9.15 -7.82 -4.36
CA LEU A 19 8.33 -6.90 -5.16
C LEU A 19 6.83 -7.12 -4.90
N VAL A 20 6.37 -8.37 -4.90
CA VAL A 20 4.99 -8.75 -4.56
C VAL A 20 4.60 -8.27 -3.17
N ALA A 21 5.41 -8.58 -2.15
CA ALA A 21 5.14 -8.16 -0.78
C ALA A 21 5.04 -6.64 -0.65
N SER A 22 5.81 -5.88 -1.44
CA SER A 22 5.77 -4.41 -1.43
C SER A 22 4.48 -3.81 -1.97
N VAL A 23 3.72 -4.54 -2.80
CA VAL A 23 2.52 -4.03 -3.49
C VAL A 23 1.23 -4.76 -3.11
N GLU A 24 1.32 -5.88 -2.40
CA GLU A 24 0.21 -6.81 -2.21
C GLU A 24 -1.06 -6.13 -1.67
N GLN A 25 -0.94 -5.43 -0.55
CA GLN A 25 -2.09 -4.76 0.06
C GLN A 25 -2.73 -3.74 -0.88
N ARG A 26 -1.92 -3.00 -1.65
CA ARG A 26 -2.41 -1.99 -2.61
C ARG A 26 -3.12 -2.66 -3.79
N LEU A 27 -2.56 -3.74 -4.32
CA LEU A 27 -3.12 -4.50 -5.44
C LEU A 27 -4.42 -5.21 -5.05
N ARG A 28 -4.49 -5.73 -3.82
CA ARG A 28 -5.69 -6.33 -3.24
C ARG A 28 -6.85 -5.33 -3.16
N HIS A 29 -6.62 -4.12 -2.64
CA HIS A 29 -7.64 -3.07 -2.58
C HIS A 29 -8.10 -2.62 -3.97
N PHE A 30 -7.16 -2.54 -4.93
CA PHE A 30 -7.49 -2.27 -6.32
C PHE A 30 -8.44 -3.32 -6.88
N LEU A 31 -8.12 -4.60 -6.73
CA LEU A 31 -8.95 -5.71 -7.22
C LEU A 31 -10.31 -5.79 -6.51
N LEU A 32 -10.36 -5.53 -5.20
CA LEU A 32 -11.61 -5.46 -4.45
C LEU A 32 -12.58 -4.41 -5.04
N SER A 33 -12.05 -3.27 -5.50
CA SER A 33 -12.86 -2.25 -6.17
C SER A 33 -13.47 -2.70 -7.49
N LEU A 34 -12.87 -3.72 -8.15
CA LEU A 34 -13.27 -4.23 -9.45
C LEU A 34 -14.09 -5.53 -9.38
N THR A 35 -13.98 -6.29 -8.27
CA THR A 35 -14.71 -7.55 -8.06
C THR A 35 -15.90 -7.39 -7.11
N CYS A 36 -15.88 -6.37 -6.25
CA CYS A 36 -16.88 -6.09 -5.22
C CYS A 36 -17.11 -7.24 -4.22
N ASN A 37 -16.17 -8.18 -4.12
CA ASN A 37 -16.21 -9.31 -3.20
C ASN A 37 -14.76 -9.69 -2.79
N PRO A 38 -14.48 -9.92 -1.49
CA PRO A 38 -13.14 -10.25 -1.02
C PRO A 38 -12.57 -11.56 -1.56
N ASP A 39 -13.37 -12.62 -1.62
CA ASP A 39 -12.93 -13.94 -2.09
C ASP A 39 -12.62 -13.90 -3.60
N ASP A 40 -13.53 -13.29 -4.38
CA ASP A 40 -13.30 -13.05 -5.82
C ASP A 40 -12.05 -12.18 -6.06
N ALA A 41 -11.78 -11.20 -5.18
CA ALA A 41 -10.58 -10.37 -5.28
C ALA A 41 -9.31 -11.19 -5.06
N GLU A 42 -9.33 -12.15 -4.14
CA GLU A 42 -8.18 -13.01 -3.85
C GLU A 42 -7.89 -13.98 -4.99
N ASP A 43 -8.94 -14.60 -5.55
CA ASP A 43 -8.81 -15.46 -6.72
C ASP A 43 -8.17 -14.70 -7.89
N VAL A 44 -8.65 -13.49 -8.17
CA VAL A 44 -8.10 -12.65 -9.24
C VAL A 44 -6.68 -12.19 -8.90
N LEU A 45 -6.35 -11.95 -7.62
CA LEU A 45 -5.00 -11.57 -7.19
C LEU A 45 -4.01 -12.71 -7.47
N GLN A 46 -4.37 -13.94 -7.10
CA GLN A 46 -3.56 -15.13 -7.34
C GLN A 46 -3.34 -15.37 -8.84
N ASP A 47 -4.41 -15.32 -9.64
CA ASP A 47 -4.34 -15.39 -11.11
C ASP A 47 -3.40 -14.32 -11.69
N SER A 48 -3.42 -13.12 -11.13
CA SER A 48 -2.57 -12.00 -11.55
C SER A 48 -1.10 -12.27 -11.24
N TYR A 49 -0.78 -12.82 -10.07
CA TYR A 49 0.59 -13.16 -9.72
C TYR A 49 1.13 -14.35 -10.53
N GLU A 50 0.30 -15.32 -10.87
CA GLU A 50 0.71 -16.41 -11.77
C GLU A 50 1.11 -15.86 -13.15
N VAL A 51 0.31 -14.95 -13.70
CA VAL A 51 0.64 -14.27 -14.97
C VAL A 51 1.87 -13.38 -14.82
N ALA A 52 1.99 -12.63 -13.72
CA ALA A 52 3.13 -11.78 -13.46
C ALA A 52 4.43 -12.60 -13.35
N TRP A 53 4.43 -13.71 -12.62
CA TRP A 53 5.60 -14.58 -12.49
C TRP A 53 6.08 -15.14 -13.84
N ARG A 54 5.15 -15.59 -14.68
CA ARG A 54 5.45 -16.06 -16.04
C ARG A 54 6.03 -14.97 -16.93
N ARG A 55 5.67 -13.71 -16.69
CA ARG A 55 6.09 -12.55 -17.46
C ARG A 55 7.15 -11.71 -16.75
N PHE A 56 7.72 -12.19 -15.67
CA PHE A 56 8.60 -11.38 -14.84
C PHE A 56 9.84 -10.92 -15.60
N ASP A 57 10.29 -11.68 -16.60
CA ASP A 57 11.41 -11.29 -17.46
C ASP A 57 11.08 -10.10 -18.39
N ASP A 58 9.79 -9.79 -18.59
CA ASP A 58 9.34 -8.58 -19.31
C ASP A 58 9.43 -7.32 -18.41
N PHE A 59 9.50 -7.49 -17.08
CA PHE A 59 9.59 -6.38 -16.15
C PHE A 59 10.98 -5.75 -16.22
N GLN A 60 11.01 -4.42 -16.34
CA GLN A 60 12.25 -3.67 -16.36
C GLN A 60 12.57 -3.19 -14.94
N GLU A 61 13.65 -3.70 -14.37
CA GLU A 61 14.15 -3.26 -13.07
C GLU A 61 14.32 -1.73 -13.01
N GLY A 62 14.05 -1.15 -11.84
CA GLY A 62 14.06 0.30 -11.64
C GLY A 62 12.79 1.03 -12.12
N THR A 63 11.88 0.35 -12.82
CA THR A 63 10.53 0.88 -13.10
C THR A 63 9.55 0.55 -11.97
N ASN A 64 8.37 1.18 -11.98
CA ASN A 64 7.39 0.98 -10.91
C ASN A 64 6.65 -0.37 -11.08
N PHE A 65 7.01 -1.34 -10.25
CA PHE A 65 6.41 -2.68 -10.24
C PHE A 65 4.90 -2.65 -10.06
N TYR A 66 4.35 -1.75 -9.23
CA TYR A 66 2.90 -1.64 -9.05
C TYR A 66 2.20 -1.27 -10.37
N HIS A 67 2.72 -0.30 -11.13
CA HIS A 67 2.12 0.07 -12.41
C HIS A 67 2.13 -1.09 -13.41
N TRP A 68 3.21 -1.87 -13.41
CA TRP A 68 3.33 -3.04 -14.27
C TRP A 68 2.33 -4.14 -13.90
N VAL A 69 2.32 -4.57 -12.62
CA VAL A 69 1.45 -5.66 -12.16
C VAL A 69 -0.03 -5.26 -12.12
N SER A 70 -0.36 -4.00 -11.83
CA SER A 70 -1.76 -3.52 -11.85
C SER A 70 -2.38 -3.56 -13.25
N ARG A 71 -1.57 -3.42 -14.31
CA ARG A 71 -2.05 -3.60 -15.69
C ARG A 71 -2.39 -5.05 -15.99
N ILE A 72 -1.60 -5.99 -15.47
CA ILE A 72 -1.91 -7.43 -15.53
C ILE A 72 -3.21 -7.70 -14.76
N ALA A 73 -3.27 -7.23 -13.52
CA ALA A 73 -4.41 -7.44 -12.63
C ALA A 73 -5.72 -6.85 -13.18
N TYR A 74 -5.67 -5.68 -13.81
CA TYR A 74 -6.83 -5.10 -14.49
C TYR A 74 -7.38 -6.01 -15.60
N ASN A 75 -6.49 -6.61 -16.41
CA ASN A 75 -6.91 -7.54 -17.45
C ASN A 75 -7.53 -8.82 -16.86
N GLN A 76 -6.98 -9.33 -15.75
CA GLN A 76 -7.56 -10.48 -15.03
C GLN A 76 -8.94 -10.14 -14.47
N ALA A 77 -9.10 -8.99 -13.81
CA ALA A 77 -10.38 -8.51 -13.28
C ALA A 77 -11.43 -8.30 -14.38
N ARG A 78 -11.02 -7.78 -15.54
CA ARG A 78 -11.89 -7.61 -16.71
C ARG A 78 -12.35 -8.96 -17.26
N ASN A 79 -11.43 -9.93 -17.40
CA ASN A 79 -11.76 -11.29 -17.82
C ASN A 79 -12.71 -11.98 -16.82
N PHE A 80 -12.46 -11.82 -15.53
CA PHE A 80 -13.33 -12.29 -14.45
C PHE A 80 -14.75 -11.72 -14.59
N ASN A 81 -14.89 -10.39 -14.73
CA ASN A 81 -16.20 -9.75 -14.88
C ASN A 81 -16.94 -10.20 -16.15
N ARG A 82 -16.22 -10.40 -17.28
CA ARG A 82 -16.81 -10.97 -18.51
C ARG A 82 -17.32 -12.40 -18.31
N ARG A 83 -16.59 -13.24 -17.58
CA ARG A 83 -17.03 -14.61 -17.22
C ARG A 83 -18.24 -14.55 -16.29
N ARG A 84 -18.18 -13.75 -15.23
CA ARG A 84 -19.27 -13.56 -14.27
C ARG A 84 -20.56 -13.09 -14.96
N LYS A 85 -20.46 -12.12 -15.88
CA LYS A 85 -21.61 -11.62 -16.66
C LYS A 85 -22.22 -12.72 -17.54
N ARG A 86 -21.40 -13.55 -18.18
CA ARG A 86 -21.88 -14.68 -19.00
C ARG A 86 -22.56 -15.78 -18.18
N HIS A 87 -22.03 -16.13 -17.01
CA HIS A 87 -22.53 -17.26 -16.22
C HIS A 87 -23.65 -16.90 -15.24
N ARG A 88 -23.64 -15.68 -14.70
CA ARG A 88 -24.55 -15.26 -13.62
C ARG A 88 -25.43 -14.06 -14.00
N GLY A 89 -25.29 -13.51 -15.21
CA GLY A 89 -25.98 -12.28 -15.62
C GLY A 89 -25.51 -11.02 -14.88
N LEU A 90 -24.49 -11.14 -14.03
CA LEU A 90 -24.00 -10.11 -13.12
C LEU A 90 -22.53 -9.82 -13.41
N GLY A 91 -22.15 -8.56 -13.47
CA GLY A 91 -20.76 -8.15 -13.69
C GLY A 91 -20.68 -6.70 -14.12
N LEU A 92 -19.58 -6.03 -13.79
CA LEU A 92 -19.34 -4.65 -14.19
C LEU A 92 -19.07 -4.57 -15.70
N SER A 93 -19.51 -3.49 -16.33
CA SER A 93 -19.15 -3.22 -17.73
C SER A 93 -17.68 -2.79 -17.84
N ASP A 94 -17.09 -2.98 -19.03
CA ASP A 94 -15.71 -2.53 -19.31
C ASP A 94 -15.54 -1.03 -19.04
N GLU A 95 -16.56 -0.22 -19.33
CA GLU A 95 -16.57 1.22 -19.05
C GLU A 95 -16.53 1.55 -17.55
N VAL A 96 -17.36 0.88 -16.74
CA VAL A 96 -17.36 1.05 -15.28
C VAL A 96 -16.03 0.61 -14.68
N LEU A 97 -15.48 -0.52 -15.13
CA LEU A 97 -14.17 -1.01 -14.71
C LEU A 97 -13.07 0.01 -15.03
N ALA A 98 -13.06 0.57 -16.24
CA ALA A 98 -12.08 1.59 -16.62
C ALA A 98 -12.21 2.87 -15.78
N SER A 99 -13.44 3.27 -15.42
CA SER A 99 -13.67 4.42 -14.53
C SER A 99 -13.13 4.17 -13.12
N LEU A 100 -13.50 3.04 -12.52
CA LEU A 100 -13.03 2.63 -11.18
C LEU A 100 -11.51 2.53 -11.14
N ALA A 101 -10.90 1.95 -12.17
CA ALA A 101 -9.46 1.80 -12.22
C ALA A 101 -8.71 3.13 -12.28
N ARG A 102 -9.24 4.12 -13.01
CA ARG A 102 -8.69 5.49 -13.03
C ARG A 102 -8.81 6.17 -11.66
N ILE A 103 -9.96 6.07 -11.03
CA ILE A 103 -10.20 6.67 -9.69
C ILE A 103 -9.23 6.06 -8.67
N HIS A 104 -9.13 4.74 -8.62
CA HIS A 104 -8.23 4.06 -7.69
C HIS A 104 -6.76 4.42 -7.96
N SER A 105 -6.35 4.48 -9.23
CA SER A 105 -4.97 4.85 -9.59
C SER A 105 -4.64 6.26 -9.10
N GLY A 106 -5.51 7.24 -9.36
CA GLY A 106 -5.29 8.62 -8.90
C GLY A 106 -5.31 8.76 -7.37
N TYR A 107 -6.24 8.07 -6.69
CA TYR A 107 -6.27 8.04 -5.22
C TYR A 107 -4.99 7.43 -4.65
N SER A 108 -4.50 6.36 -5.27
CA SER A 108 -3.32 5.67 -4.81
C SER A 108 -2.03 6.44 -5.05
N GLU A 109 -1.89 7.12 -6.18
CA GLU A 109 -0.78 8.04 -6.45
C GLU A 109 -0.76 9.18 -5.42
N PHE A 110 -1.93 9.75 -5.13
CA PHE A 110 -2.06 10.77 -4.07
C PHE A 110 -1.62 10.24 -2.69
N LEU A 111 -2.01 9.01 -2.34
CA LEU A 111 -1.60 8.38 -1.07
C LEU A 111 -0.08 8.14 -1.01
N GLU A 112 0.56 7.72 -2.11
CA GLU A 112 2.02 7.56 -2.19
C GLU A 112 2.75 8.88 -1.96
N VAL A 113 2.35 9.93 -2.67
CA VAL A 113 2.91 11.28 -2.49
C VAL A 113 2.74 11.72 -1.04
N ARG A 114 1.53 11.56 -0.48
CA ARG A 114 1.26 11.90 0.91
C ARG A 114 2.11 11.10 1.90
N GLN A 115 2.34 9.81 1.65
CA GLN A 115 3.19 8.94 2.47
C GLN A 115 4.66 9.38 2.41
N GLN A 116 5.18 9.71 1.23
CA GLN A 116 6.54 10.23 1.06
C GLN A 116 6.73 11.54 1.83
N LEU A 117 5.77 12.46 1.71
CA LEU A 117 5.77 13.73 2.45
C LEU A 117 5.71 13.50 3.96
N LEU A 118 4.90 12.53 4.43
CA LEU A 118 4.86 12.16 5.84
C LEU A 118 6.22 11.67 6.32
N GLN A 119 6.91 10.81 5.56
CA GLN A 119 8.27 10.35 5.91
C GLN A 119 9.25 11.51 6.02
N GLN A 120 9.21 12.47 5.09
CA GLN A 120 10.03 13.68 5.16
C GLN A 120 9.68 14.55 6.37
N CYS A 121 8.38 14.74 6.66
CA CYS A 121 7.92 15.49 7.83
C CYS A 121 8.29 14.82 9.15
N LEU A 122 8.29 13.49 9.22
CA LEU A 122 8.76 12.72 10.38
C LEU A 122 10.25 12.97 10.65
N GLN A 123 11.07 13.14 9.62
CA GLN A 123 12.50 13.48 9.77
C GLN A 123 12.74 14.88 10.35
N LYS A 124 11.76 15.79 10.24
CA LYS A 124 11.82 17.15 10.83
C LYS A 124 11.48 17.16 12.33
N LEU A 125 10.95 16.07 12.89
CA LEU A 125 10.72 15.95 14.32
C LEU A 125 12.02 15.66 15.05
N LYS A 126 12.08 16.01 16.34
CA LYS A 126 13.20 15.62 17.20
C LYS A 126 13.27 14.09 17.27
N PRO A 127 14.46 13.47 17.30
CA PRO A 127 14.59 12.01 17.35
C PRO A 127 13.77 11.36 18.48
N ILE A 128 13.78 11.99 19.66
CA ILE A 128 13.01 11.52 20.84
C ILE A 128 11.49 11.57 20.62
N ASP A 129 10.99 12.59 19.93
CA ASP A 129 9.55 12.76 19.66
C ASP A 129 9.08 11.78 18.58
N ARG A 130 9.94 11.51 17.59
CA ARG A 130 9.70 10.50 16.57
C ARG A 130 9.68 9.09 17.16
N ALA A 131 10.64 8.76 18.02
CA ALA A 131 10.68 7.46 18.72
C ALA A 131 9.43 7.27 19.59
N LEU A 132 9.07 8.27 20.39
CA LEU A 132 7.84 8.25 21.20
C LEU A 132 6.59 7.98 20.36
N LEU A 133 6.47 8.64 19.21
CA LEU A 133 5.36 8.44 18.30
C LEU A 133 5.34 6.99 17.78
N PHE A 134 6.46 6.46 17.29
CA PHE A 134 6.52 5.09 16.76
C PHE A 134 6.20 4.03 17.82
N ASP A 135 6.79 4.12 19.01
CA ASP A 135 6.53 3.18 20.11
C ASP A 135 5.04 3.23 20.51
N SER A 136 4.44 4.43 20.49
CA SER A 136 3.01 4.60 20.74
C SER A 136 2.10 3.92 19.73
N TYR A 137 2.56 3.59 18.52
CA TYR A 137 1.79 2.86 17.50
C TYR A 137 2.18 1.39 17.35
N ARG A 138 3.42 1.02 17.72
CA ARG A 138 3.94 -0.34 17.58
C ARG A 138 3.72 -1.22 18.80
N GLU A 139 3.79 -0.64 20.00
CA GLU A 139 3.68 -1.41 21.23
C GLU A 139 2.23 -1.61 21.64
N GLU A 140 1.86 -2.86 21.85
CA GLU A 140 0.65 -3.26 22.55
C GLU A 140 0.88 -3.09 24.05
N GLY A 141 0.04 -2.28 24.70
CA GLY A 141 0.17 -2.03 26.14
C GLY A 141 -0.38 -0.67 26.57
N PRO A 142 -0.46 -0.44 27.90
CA PRO A 142 -0.97 0.80 28.45
C PRO A 142 -0.01 1.95 28.14
N LYS A 143 -0.57 3.09 27.70
CA LYS A 143 0.21 4.29 27.34
C LYS A 143 1.03 4.85 28.52
N SER A 144 0.70 4.51 29.77
CA SER A 144 1.49 4.86 30.95
C SER A 144 2.92 4.29 30.90
N ALA A 145 3.10 3.03 30.49
CA ALA A 145 4.43 2.42 30.40
C ALA A 145 5.33 3.13 29.37
N ILE A 146 4.73 3.60 28.28
CA ILE A 146 5.41 4.43 27.28
C ILE A 146 5.72 5.80 27.88
N ALA A 147 4.80 6.39 28.64
CA ALA A 147 5.02 7.68 29.29
C ALA A 147 6.24 7.63 30.23
N ASP A 148 6.35 6.58 31.05
CA ASP A 148 7.44 6.39 32.01
C ASP A 148 8.80 6.26 31.32
N ARG A 149 8.89 5.45 30.26
CA ARG A 149 10.14 5.26 29.48
C ARG A 149 10.69 6.58 28.93
N TYR A 150 9.79 7.46 28.50
CA TYR A 150 10.15 8.75 27.91
C TYR A 150 10.18 9.90 28.93
N GLY A 151 10.02 9.60 30.23
CA GLY A 151 10.02 10.60 31.31
C GLY A 151 8.87 11.61 31.21
N VAL A 152 7.74 11.22 30.59
CA VAL A 152 6.57 12.07 30.40
C VAL A 152 5.48 11.61 31.37
N ARG A 153 4.83 12.54 32.07
CA ARG A 153 3.62 12.18 32.84
C ARG A 153 2.53 11.65 31.91
N GLY A 154 1.80 10.61 32.33
CA GLY A 154 0.77 9.96 31.50
C GLY A 154 -0.29 10.91 30.92
N ASP A 155 -0.70 11.94 31.67
CA ASP A 155 -1.65 12.98 31.23
C ASP A 155 -1.05 13.94 30.19
N LEU A 156 0.27 14.13 30.21
CA LEU A 156 1.01 14.96 29.25
C LEU A 156 1.37 14.20 27.98
N LEU A 157 1.41 12.86 28.02
CA LEU A 157 1.68 12.02 26.86
C LEU A 157 0.64 12.24 25.75
N TYR A 158 -0.65 12.17 26.07
CA TYR A 158 -1.72 12.40 25.10
C TYR A 158 -1.64 13.80 24.47
N LYS A 159 -1.40 14.83 25.29
CA LYS A 159 -1.20 16.22 24.82
C LYS A 159 0.03 16.35 23.93
N LYS A 160 1.10 15.59 24.20
CA LYS A 160 2.31 15.57 23.38
C LYS A 160 2.06 14.87 22.05
N LEU A 161 1.45 13.67 22.06
CA LEU A 161 1.09 12.94 20.85
C LEU A 161 0.13 13.74 19.96
N PHE A 162 -0.87 14.39 20.55
CA PHE A 162 -1.76 15.28 19.81
C PHE A 162 -1.00 16.39 19.09
N ARG A 163 -0.13 17.13 19.79
CA ARG A 163 0.68 18.19 19.19
C ARG A 163 1.60 17.68 18.08
N LEU A 164 2.19 16.50 18.24
CA LEU A 164 3.02 15.88 17.21
C LEU A 164 2.18 15.51 15.97
N ARG A 165 0.97 14.96 16.15
CA ARG A 165 0.04 14.63 15.05
C ARG A 165 -0.42 15.88 14.30
N VAL A 166 -0.77 16.95 15.02
CA VAL A 166 -1.12 18.25 14.41
C VAL A 166 0.03 18.80 13.59
N ARG A 167 1.25 18.83 14.16
CA ARG A 167 2.44 19.31 13.46
C ARG A 167 2.76 18.50 12.19
N LEU A 168 2.60 17.18 12.24
CA LEU A 168 2.78 16.32 11.06
C LEU A 168 1.69 16.59 10.03
N PHE A 169 0.43 16.74 10.45
CA PHE A 169 -0.68 17.05 9.58
C PHE A 169 -0.48 18.39 8.84
N GLU A 170 -0.11 19.45 9.57
CA GLU A 170 0.19 20.77 9.01
C GLU A 170 1.38 20.70 8.03
N CYS A 171 2.46 20.03 8.41
CA CYS A 171 3.64 19.85 7.55
C CYS A 171 3.29 19.15 6.23
N VAL A 172 2.52 18.06 6.28
CA VAL A 172 2.11 17.30 5.10
C VAL A 172 1.15 18.12 4.23
N ASN A 173 0.15 18.79 4.81
CA ASN A 173 -0.78 19.60 4.02
C ASN A 173 -0.10 20.80 3.37
N PHE A 174 0.81 21.47 4.08
CA PHE A 174 1.61 22.54 3.53
C PHE A 174 2.46 22.06 2.35
N ALA A 175 3.12 20.91 2.49
CA ALA A 175 3.92 20.31 1.42
C ALA A 175 3.07 19.81 0.23
N LEU A 176 1.79 19.45 0.45
CA LEU A 176 0.83 19.14 -0.59
C LEU A 176 0.26 20.38 -1.31
N GLY A 177 0.64 21.60 -0.90
CA GLY A 177 0.09 22.84 -1.45
C GLY A 177 -1.37 23.11 -1.05
N ARG A 178 -1.90 22.40 -0.05
CA ARG A 178 -3.23 22.67 0.50
C ARG A 178 -3.10 23.79 1.53
N LYS A 179 -3.72 24.95 1.28
CA LYS A 179 -3.80 26.05 2.27
C LYS A 179 -4.38 25.50 3.58
N ASN A 180 -3.73 25.84 4.69
CA ASN A 180 -4.17 25.46 6.02
C ASN A 180 -5.59 26.05 6.25
N PRO A 181 -6.60 25.29 6.72
CA PRO A 181 -7.95 25.82 6.96
C PRO A 181 -8.01 26.85 8.11
N HIS A 182 -6.87 27.22 8.69
CA HIS A 182 -6.74 28.16 9.81
C HIS A 182 -5.77 29.33 9.51
N SER A 183 -5.56 29.68 8.24
CA SER A 183 -4.89 30.94 7.83
C SER A 183 -5.86 31.91 7.21
#